data_AF-A0A925MIH1-F1
#
_entry.id   AF-A0A925MIH1-F1
#
_cell.length_a   1.000
_cell.length_b   1.000
_cell.length_c   1.000
_cell.angle_alpha   90.00
_cell.angle_beta   90.00
_cell.angle_gamma   90.00
#
_symmetry.space_group_name_H-M   'P 1'
#
loop_
_entity.id
_entity.type
_entity.pdbx_description
1 polymer ?
#
loop_
_entity_poly.entity_id
_entity_poly.type
_entity_poly.pdbx_seq_one_letter_code
_entity_poly.pdbx_strand_id
1 'polypeptide(L)'
;MNKKNTIILFYIGVAMICAAILSVVNFVIVPRIRAKAAESPEFVNVGQDEPKQWFPIGRDLSASNQAGANVKLSDLRGKVWVVAEFFAVCPHCAVRNGAELRAIYDEFKGDP
;
A
#
# COMPACT_ATOMS: atom_id res chain seq x y z
N MET A 1 13.52 -5.03 59.71
CA MET A 1 14.03 -5.20 58.32
C MET A 1 15.51 -4.82 58.29
N ASN A 2 16.39 -5.68 57.75
CA ASN A 2 17.83 -5.40 57.65
C ASN A 2 18.10 -4.43 56.50
N LYS A 3 18.99 -3.44 56.68
CA LYS A 3 19.34 -2.41 55.67
C LYS A 3 19.68 -3.02 54.29
N LYS A 4 20.34 -4.18 54.29
CA LYS A 4 20.66 -4.94 53.07
C LYS A 4 19.42 -5.40 52.30
N ASN A 5 18.38 -5.86 53.00
CA ASN A 5 17.13 -6.31 52.37
C ASN A 5 16.34 -5.12 51.81
N THR A 6 16.35 -3.97 52.47
CA THR A 6 15.70 -2.75 51.98
C THR A 6 16.32 -2.28 50.66
N ILE A 7 17.65 -2.30 50.56
CA ILE A 7 18.37 -1.93 49.34
C ILE A 7 18.06 -2.90 48.20
N ILE A 8 18.07 -4.21 48.48
CA ILE A 8 17.74 -5.25 47.49
C ILE A 8 16.30 -5.08 46.96
N LEU A 9 15.33 -4.85 47.84
CA LEU A 9 13.93 -4.60 47.46
C LEU A 9 13.79 -3.37 46.55
N PHE A 10 14.56 -2.31 46.82
CA PHE A 10 14.53 -1.10 46.00
C PHE A 10 15.03 -1.36 44.58
N TYR A 11 16.18 -2.03 44.44
CA TYR A 11 16.73 -2.35 43.11
C TYR A 11 15.87 -3.33 42.32
N ILE A 12 15.26 -4.31 42.98
CA ILE A 12 14.30 -5.23 42.34
C ILE A 12 13.08 -4.45 41.83
N GLY A 13 12.55 -3.51 42.64
CA GLY A 13 11.44 -2.66 42.23
C GLY A 13 11.78 -1.81 41.00
N VAL A 14 12.96 -1.19 40.98
CA VAL A 14 13.43 -0.40 39.83
C VAL A 14 13.60 -1.29 38.59
N ALA A 15 14.20 -2.47 38.72
CA ALA A 15 14.39 -3.40 37.61
C ALA A 15 13.06 -3.85 36.98
N MET A 16 12.05 -4.13 37.83
CA MET A 16 10.69 -4.48 37.37
C MET A 16 10.03 -3.34 36.59
N ILE A 17 10.18 -2.09 37.06
CA ILE A 17 9.64 -0.92 36.37
C ILE A 17 10.33 -0.72 35.01
N CYS A 18 11.65 -0.86 34.95
CA CYS A 18 12.39 -0.78 33.69
C CYS A 18 11.94 -1.86 32.69
N ALA A 19 11.78 -3.10 33.15
CA ALA A 19 11.30 -4.21 32.30
C ALA A 19 9.87 -3.95 31.79
N ALA A 20 8.98 -3.41 32.63
CA ALA A 20 7.63 -3.04 32.23
C ALA A 20 7.62 -1.93 31.16
N ILE A 21 8.42 -0.87 31.33
CA ILE A 21 8.53 0.22 30.34
C ILE A 21 9.05 -0.33 29.01
N LEU A 22 10.13 -1.12 29.02
CA LEU A 22 10.71 -1.69 27.80
C LEU A 22 9.71 -2.61 27.08
N SER A 23 8.95 -3.40 27.83
CA SER A 23 7.88 -4.25 27.28
C SER A 23 6.80 -3.42 26.59
N VAL A 24 6.28 -2.38 27.24
CA VAL A 24 5.26 -1.50 26.66
C VAL A 24 5.79 -0.78 25.42
N VAL A 25 7.01 -0.27 25.46
CA VAL A 25 7.61 0.41 24.30
C VAL A 25 7.73 -0.56 23.13
N ASN A 26 8.30 -1.74 23.34
CA ASN A 26 8.67 -2.64 22.24
C ASN A 26 7.48 -3.45 21.70
N PHE A 27 6.50 -3.80 22.53
CA PHE A 27 5.34 -4.60 22.13
C PHE A 27 4.08 -3.80 21.85
N VAL A 28 3.95 -2.56 22.33
CA VAL A 28 2.74 -1.74 22.15
C VAL A 28 3.01 -0.50 21.32
N ILE A 29 4.04 0.28 21.67
CA ILE A 29 4.29 1.59 21.05
C ILE A 29 4.96 1.43 19.68
N VAL A 30 6.09 0.72 19.61
CA VAL A 30 6.85 0.53 18.36
C VAL A 30 6.01 -0.13 17.26
N PRO A 31 5.24 -1.21 17.52
CA PRO A 31 4.40 -1.81 16.48
C PRO A 31 3.29 -0.87 15.99
N ARG A 32 2.71 -0.03 16.87
CA ARG A 32 1.71 0.97 16.49
C ARG A 32 2.30 2.10 15.67
N ILE A 33 3.50 2.56 15.99
CA ILE A 33 4.22 3.57 15.20
C ILE A 33 4.57 2.99 13.83
N ARG A 34 5.10 1.77 13.76
CA ARG A 34 5.40 1.10 12.48
C ARG A 34 4.14 0.86 11.64
N ALA A 35 3.04 0.46 12.26
CA ALA A 35 1.76 0.29 11.58
C ALA A 35 1.23 1.63 11.01
N LYS A 36 1.45 2.76 11.72
CA LYS A 36 1.10 4.10 11.23
C LYS A 36 2.08 4.65 10.19
N ALA A 37 3.36 4.31 10.30
CA ALA A 37 4.40 4.74 9.37
C ALA A 37 4.37 3.95 8.05
N ALA A 38 3.80 2.74 8.06
CA ALA A 38 3.64 1.91 6.87
C ALA A 38 2.58 2.43 5.86
N GLU A 39 1.95 3.58 6.12
CA GLU A 39 0.84 4.09 5.30
C GLU A 39 0.94 5.57 4.90
N SER A 40 2.09 6.22 5.07
CA SER A 40 2.33 7.51 4.43
C SER A 40 3.36 7.32 3.32
N PRO A 41 2.99 7.40 2.02
CA PRO A 41 3.97 7.47 0.96
C PRO A 41 4.85 8.68 1.26
N GLU A 42 6.14 8.41 1.38
CA GLU A 42 7.22 9.35 1.63
C GLU A 42 7.18 10.42 0.54
N PHE A 43 6.53 11.56 0.82
CA PHE A 43 6.51 12.79 0.02
C PHE A 43 6.65 12.60 -1.50
N VAL A 44 5.80 11.77 -2.11
CA VAL A 44 5.76 11.64 -3.57
C VAL A 44 4.83 12.75 -4.08
N ASN A 45 5.32 13.59 -4.99
CA ASN A 45 4.57 14.68 -5.65
C ASN A 45 4.27 15.95 -4.84
N VAL A 46 5.13 16.33 -3.88
CA VAL A 46 5.01 17.64 -3.20
C VAL A 46 5.17 18.78 -4.22
N GLY A 47 4.10 19.57 -4.42
CA GLY A 47 4.09 20.72 -5.32
C GLY A 47 3.70 20.42 -6.77
N GLN A 48 3.34 19.19 -7.11
CA GLN A 48 2.68 18.88 -8.38
C GLN A 48 1.17 19.04 -8.25
N ASP A 49 0.51 19.47 -9.33
CA ASP A 49 -0.94 19.46 -9.41
C ASP A 49 -1.43 18.03 -9.18
N GLU A 50 -2.33 17.83 -8.21
CA GLU A 50 -2.93 16.52 -8.03
C GLU A 50 -3.61 16.11 -9.35
N PRO A 51 -3.37 14.87 -9.84
CA PRO A 51 -3.99 14.41 -11.06
C PRO A 51 -5.49 14.52 -10.87
N LYS A 52 -6.13 15.31 -11.74
CA LYS A 52 -7.57 15.56 -11.67
C LYS A 52 -8.30 14.23 -11.69
N GLN A 53 -8.84 13.86 -10.53
CA GLN A 53 -9.64 12.66 -10.41
C GLN A 53 -11.00 12.94 -11.04
N TRP A 54 -11.15 12.57 -12.30
CA TRP A 54 -12.39 12.83 -13.03
C TRP A 54 -13.56 12.06 -12.42
N PHE A 55 -13.34 10.83 -11.92
CA PHE A 55 -14.36 10.02 -11.24
C PHE A 55 -13.74 8.99 -10.26
N PRO A 56 -14.14 8.95 -8.97
CA PRO A 56 -13.80 7.83 -8.09
C PRO A 56 -14.45 6.53 -8.58
N ILE A 57 -13.65 5.48 -8.74
CA ILE A 57 -14.17 4.12 -8.90
C ILE A 57 -14.70 3.65 -7.54
N GLY A 58 -15.97 3.96 -7.25
CA GLY A 58 -16.59 3.67 -5.96
C GLY A 58 -17.08 2.23 -5.80
N ARG A 59 -16.82 1.34 -6.77
CA ARG A 59 -17.34 -0.04 -6.79
C ARG A 59 -16.31 -0.98 -7.42
N ASP A 60 -16.30 -2.22 -6.97
CA ASP A 60 -15.50 -3.27 -7.61
C ASP A 60 -16.20 -3.75 -8.89
N LEU A 61 -15.77 -3.24 -10.04
CA LEU A 61 -16.38 -3.56 -11.33
C LEU A 61 -15.97 -4.97 -11.77
N SER A 62 -16.93 -5.75 -12.27
CA SER A 62 -16.71 -7.09 -12.83
C SER A 62 -16.87 -7.07 -14.36
N ALA A 63 -16.08 -7.87 -15.06
CA ALA A 63 -16.10 -8.00 -16.51
C ALA A 63 -15.73 -9.43 -16.94
N SER A 64 -15.95 -9.77 -18.21
CA SER A 64 -15.37 -10.97 -18.83
C SER A 64 -14.12 -10.61 -19.61
N ASN A 65 -13.03 -11.33 -19.39
CA ASN A 65 -11.84 -11.17 -20.24
C ASN A 65 -12.01 -11.90 -21.58
N GLN A 66 -10.99 -11.81 -22.45
CA GLN A 66 -10.99 -12.43 -23.78
C GLN A 66 -10.97 -13.98 -23.75
N ALA A 67 -10.64 -14.59 -22.60
CA ALA A 67 -10.71 -16.02 -22.38
C ALA A 67 -12.06 -16.48 -21.79
N GLY A 68 -13.02 -15.56 -21.62
CA GLY A 68 -14.34 -15.87 -21.04
C GLY A 68 -14.35 -15.98 -19.51
N ALA A 69 -13.23 -15.67 -18.85
CA ALA A 69 -13.16 -15.69 -17.39
C ALA A 69 -13.75 -14.40 -16.80
N ASN A 70 -14.50 -14.55 -15.71
CA ASN A 70 -14.98 -13.42 -14.90
C ASN A 70 -13.81 -12.83 -14.11
N VAL A 71 -13.57 -11.54 -14.28
CA VAL A 71 -12.49 -10.77 -13.66
C VAL A 71 -13.05 -9.53 -12.98
N LYS A 72 -12.33 -9.01 -11.99
CA LYS A 72 -12.71 -7.81 -11.24
C LYS A 72 -11.61 -6.76 -11.24
N LEU A 73 -11.97 -5.49 -11.04
CA LEU A 73 -10.99 -4.44 -10.83
C LEU A 73 -10.14 -4.68 -9.57
N SER A 74 -10.69 -5.34 -8.55
CA SER A 74 -9.95 -5.72 -7.35
C SER A 74 -8.79 -6.70 -7.62
N ASP A 75 -8.82 -7.45 -8.73
CA ASP A 75 -7.72 -8.33 -9.16
C ASP A 75 -6.47 -7.53 -9.62
N LEU A 76 -6.62 -6.22 -9.83
CA LEU A 76 -5.56 -5.29 -10.23
C LEU A 76 -4.98 -4.47 -9.05
N ARG A 77 -5.40 -4.74 -7.80
CA ARG A 77 -4.88 -4.03 -6.64
C ARG A 77 -3.35 -4.18 -6.52
N GLY A 78 -2.68 -3.09 -6.17
CA GLY A 78 -1.22 -3.06 -6.02
C GLY A 78 -0.45 -3.06 -7.34
N LYS A 79 -1.12 -2.86 -8.48
CA LYS A 79 -0.50 -2.72 -9.79
C LYS A 79 -0.81 -1.34 -10.37
N VAL A 80 0.14 -0.77 -11.10
CA VAL A 80 -0.15 0.35 -12.01
C VAL A 80 -0.76 -0.23 -13.28
N TRP A 81 -1.89 0.34 -13.72
CA TRP A 81 -2.57 -0.12 -14.93
C TRP A 81 -3.08 1.06 -15.76
N VAL A 82 -3.07 0.85 -17.06
CA VAL A 82 -3.62 1.77 -18.05
C VAL A 82 -4.74 1.04 -18.77
N VAL A 83 -5.88 1.72 -18.94
CA VAL A 83 -7.01 1.22 -19.72
C VAL A 83 -7.33 2.19 -20.85
N ALA A 84 -7.72 1.66 -22.00
CA ALA A 84 -8.37 2.43 -23.04
C ALA A 84 -9.65 1.71 -23.47
N GLU A 85 -10.71 2.48 -23.65
CA GLU A 85 -11.97 1.99 -24.22
C GLU A 85 -11.99 2.27 -25.72
N PHE A 86 -12.18 1.23 -26.52
CA PHE A 86 -12.41 1.40 -27.96
C PHE A 86 -13.20 0.23 -28.54
N PHE A 87 -13.94 0.50 -29.61
CA PHE A 87 -14.67 -0.53 -30.35
C PHE A 87 -13.70 -1.35 -31.19
N ALA A 88 -13.62 -2.65 -30.91
CA ALA A 88 -12.80 -3.60 -31.67
C ALA A 88 -13.21 -3.68 -33.16
N VAL A 89 -14.48 -3.39 -33.48
CA VAL A 89 -15.00 -3.40 -34.85
C VAL A 89 -14.54 -2.22 -35.69
N CYS A 90 -14.04 -1.14 -35.07
CA CYS A 90 -13.49 -0.01 -35.79
C CYS A 90 -12.00 -0.28 -36.07
N PRO A 91 -11.59 -0.56 -37.32
CA PRO A 91 -10.23 -0.99 -37.61
C PRO A 91 -9.20 0.08 -37.23
N HIS A 92 -9.55 1.34 -37.48
CA HIS A 92 -8.64 2.45 -37.22
C HIS A 92 -8.45 2.72 -35.72
N CYS A 93 -9.49 2.49 -34.91
CA CYS A 93 -9.39 2.60 -33.45
C CYS A 93 -8.62 1.43 -32.86
N ALA A 94 -8.87 0.20 -33.33
CA ALA A 94 -8.21 -0.98 -32.80
C ALA A 94 -6.70 -0.98 -33.09
N VAL A 95 -6.30 -0.62 -34.32
CA VAL A 95 -4.88 -0.54 -34.69
C VAL A 95 -4.18 0.57 -33.92
N ARG A 96 -4.75 1.79 -33.90
CA ARG A 96 -4.10 2.94 -33.27
C ARG A 96 -4.03 2.77 -31.75
N ASN A 97 -5.16 2.57 -31.08
CA ASN A 97 -5.17 2.47 -29.61
C ASN A 97 -4.44 1.20 -29.13
N GLY A 98 -4.54 0.10 -29.88
CA GLY A 98 -3.81 -1.12 -29.57
C GLY A 98 -2.29 -0.93 -29.67
N ALA A 99 -1.81 -0.24 -30.70
CA ALA A 99 -0.37 0.03 -30.87
C ALA A 99 0.18 0.92 -29.75
N GLU A 100 -0.53 1.98 -29.37
CA GLU A 100 -0.13 2.88 -28.27
C GLU A 100 -0.10 2.13 -26.92
N LEU A 101 -1.14 1.35 -26.61
CA LEU A 101 -1.17 0.52 -25.39
C LEU A 101 -0.03 -0.52 -25.39
N ARG A 102 0.29 -1.11 -26.54
CA ARG A 102 1.40 -2.05 -26.68
C ARG A 102 2.74 -1.38 -26.39
N ALA A 103 2.96 -0.17 -26.92
CA ALA A 103 4.19 0.58 -26.71
C ALA A 103 4.40 0.91 -25.21
N ILE A 104 3.37 1.42 -24.54
CA ILE A 104 3.40 1.69 -23.09
C ILE A 104 3.73 0.41 -22.32
N TYR A 105 3.04 -0.70 -22.64
CA TYR A 105 3.32 -1.97 -21.97
C TYR A 105 4.76 -2.43 -22.17
N ASP A 106 5.29 -2.36 -23.39
CA ASP A 106 6.65 -2.82 -23.67
C ASP A 106 7.72 -1.97 -23.01
N GLU A 107 7.46 -0.68 -22.79
CA GLU A 107 8.34 0.23 -22.05
C GLU A 107 8.34 -0.05 -20.54
N PHE A 108 7.16 -0.24 -19.93
CA PHE A 108 7.03 -0.26 -18.46
C PHE A 108 6.86 -1.65 -17.84
N LYS A 109 6.70 -2.74 -18.63
CA LYS A 109 6.50 -4.11 -18.09
C LYS A 109 7.61 -4.62 -17.15
N GLY A 110 8.79 -4.00 -17.17
CA GLY A 110 9.93 -4.36 -16.31
C GLY A 110 9.94 -3.64 -14.95
N ASP A 111 9.12 -2.61 -14.78
CA ASP A 111 9.02 -1.79 -13.56
C ASP A 111 7.54 -1.67 -13.13
N PRO A 112 6.96 -2.78 -12.63
CA PRO A 112 5.52 -2.91 -12.38
C PRO A 112 5.00 -2.18 -11.13
#